data_AF-A0A2E0GV52-F1
#
_entry.id   AF-A0A2E0GV52-F1
#
_cell.length_a   1.000
_cell.length_b   1.000
_cell.length_c   1.000
_cell.angle_alpha   90.00
_cell.angle_beta   90.00
_cell.angle_gamma   90.00
#
_symmetry.space_group_name_H-M   'P 1'
#
loop_
_entity.id
_entity.type
_entity.pdbx_description
1 polymer ?
#
loop_
_entity_poly.entity_id
_entity_poly.type
_entity_poly.pdbx_seq_one_letter_code
_entity_poly.pdbx_strand_id
1 'polypeptide(L)'
;MTFDYKKYQIQGDKENSEFFQEYLPKIYDWRTSVGLNELIGHVRALVIQVDCEHAVDYMKELYLMTPYRFLVGYMNSTHNIYILKNTDDTPLYLILEPLRVDYTDESTRMNSLYPVSAKHPNARYIGEIFHCSDLDETVKIIQSHDIQFHTANESINALFDDKQFKFTVPSVYTHNRFAYTNATMDDLDSLELGQRFELDDDDLKKLDSVNQFYHAQGFNDLLLGVDHMATRVLSSSREYAILELMTCSNYYFWGAYNIESMNSSTNVNRCPTTDNDRQSPAKVFTANNTPFFVNAFHGTPMPTEDFVRNLGPRMHHIAHEVKDGDHTSGMKNVDYVVTTMKEQGIPFLAHVVGECTDSPDLKQIFSKRSKYSMLITEYVERCHHFDGFFTKNNVAALTEAAGKDENISEHGHVFD
;
A
#
# COMPACT_ATOMS: atom_id res chain seq x y z
N MET A 1 -15.33 20.56 10.87
CA MET A 1 -14.26 21.18 11.71
C MET A 1 -12.94 20.87 11.05
N THR A 2 -12.04 21.84 10.91
CA THR A 2 -10.71 21.61 10.33
C THR A 2 -9.83 20.90 11.35
N PHE A 3 -9.14 19.83 10.95
CA PHE A 3 -8.24 19.08 11.82
C PHE A 3 -7.04 19.94 12.25
N ASP A 4 -6.72 19.98 13.54
CA ASP A 4 -5.59 20.74 14.07
C ASP A 4 -4.35 19.84 14.17
N TYR A 5 -3.56 19.84 13.10
CA TYR A 5 -2.33 19.04 12.98
C TYR A 5 -1.34 19.27 14.13
N LYS A 6 -1.31 20.46 14.73
CA LYS A 6 -0.34 20.82 15.77
C LYS A 6 -0.76 20.40 17.16
N LYS A 7 -2.07 20.34 17.41
CA LYS A 7 -2.60 19.94 18.73
C LYS A 7 -2.84 18.45 18.83
N TYR A 8 -2.73 17.71 17.73
CA TYR A 8 -2.85 16.27 17.75
C TYR A 8 -1.77 15.65 18.64
N GLN A 9 -2.19 14.81 19.58
CA GLN A 9 -1.28 14.08 20.46
C GLN A 9 -0.83 12.80 19.76
N ILE A 10 0.46 12.77 19.40
CA ILE A 10 1.12 11.60 18.81
C ILE A 10 0.96 10.39 19.75
N GLN A 11 0.55 9.26 19.18
CA GLN A 11 0.32 8.01 19.90
C GLN A 11 1.53 7.08 19.87
N GLY A 12 1.55 6.11 20.79
CA GLY A 12 2.60 5.10 20.88
C GLY A 12 3.80 5.53 21.72
N ASP A 13 4.88 4.75 21.64
CA ASP A 13 6.01 4.81 22.57
C ASP A 13 7.37 4.96 21.89
N LYS A 14 7.40 5.01 20.55
CA LYS A 14 8.65 5.22 19.83
C LYS A 14 9.05 6.70 19.91
N GLU A 15 10.24 6.97 20.43
CA GLU A 15 10.87 8.28 20.32
C GLU A 15 11.36 8.52 18.88
N ASN A 16 11.04 9.68 18.32
CA ASN A 16 11.54 10.13 17.02
C ASN A 16 12.79 11.00 17.19
N SER A 17 13.62 11.09 16.16
CA SER A 17 14.82 11.94 16.22
C SER A 17 14.50 13.41 16.40
N GLU A 18 15.48 14.19 16.87
CA GLU A 18 15.38 15.66 16.95
C GLU A 18 15.05 16.28 15.59
N PHE A 19 15.62 15.75 14.49
CA PHE A 19 15.32 16.19 13.14
C PHE A 19 13.82 16.04 12.83
N PHE A 20 13.25 14.86 13.11
CA PHE A 20 11.82 14.65 12.86
C PHE A 20 10.94 15.58 13.70
N GLN A 21 11.27 15.75 14.98
CA GLN A 21 10.53 16.64 15.88
C GLN A 21 10.62 18.11 15.46
N GLU A 22 11.74 18.53 14.87
CA GLU A 22 11.93 19.88 14.36
C GLU A 22 11.11 20.12 13.08
N TYR A 23 11.15 19.20 12.12
CA TYR A 23 10.62 19.45 10.77
C TYR A 23 9.17 19.07 10.59
N LEU A 24 8.63 18.09 11.32
CA LEU A 24 7.22 17.72 11.24
C LEU A 24 6.26 18.92 11.44
N PRO A 25 6.36 19.72 12.53
CA PRO A 25 5.48 20.87 12.72
C PRO A 25 5.73 21.98 11.69
N LYS A 26 6.97 22.14 11.18
CA LYS A 26 7.29 23.13 10.13
C LYS A 26 6.62 22.78 8.80
N ILE A 27 6.61 21.50 8.43
CA ILE A 27 5.88 21.04 7.24
C ILE A 27 4.39 21.32 7.41
N TYR A 28 3.82 21.04 8.58
CA TYR A 28 2.40 21.33 8.85
C TYR A 28 2.07 22.82 8.76
N ASP A 29 2.95 23.67 9.29
CA ASP A 29 2.84 25.12 9.14
C ASP A 29 2.89 25.56 7.69
N TRP A 30 3.88 25.06 6.95
CA TRP A 30 4.04 25.38 5.55
C TRP A 30 2.79 25.00 4.74
N ARG A 31 2.32 23.74 4.84
CA ARG A 31 1.12 23.25 4.14
C ARG A 31 -0.09 24.14 4.41
N THR A 32 -0.29 24.51 5.67
CA THR A 32 -1.40 25.40 6.07
C THR A 32 -1.22 26.80 5.46
N SER A 33 0.00 27.35 5.49
CA SER A 33 0.28 28.70 4.99
C SER A 33 0.10 28.85 3.48
N VAL A 34 0.30 27.77 2.72
CA VAL A 34 0.15 27.75 1.26
C VAL A 34 -1.19 27.14 0.80
N GLY A 35 -2.05 26.71 1.74
CA GLY A 35 -3.36 26.13 1.45
C GLY A 35 -3.34 24.70 0.91
N LEU A 36 -2.23 23.95 1.07
CA LEU A 36 -2.10 22.60 0.51
C LEU A 36 -3.06 21.59 1.15
N ASN A 37 -3.35 21.76 2.44
CA ASN A 37 -4.26 20.86 3.17
C ASN A 37 -5.69 20.91 2.60
N GLU A 38 -6.10 22.07 2.10
CA GLU A 38 -7.41 22.29 1.48
C GLU A 38 -7.43 21.88 0.01
N LEU A 39 -6.28 21.92 -0.66
CA LEU A 39 -6.15 21.52 -2.06
C LEU A 39 -6.22 20.00 -2.24
N ILE A 40 -5.54 19.24 -1.37
CA ILE A 40 -5.43 17.77 -1.46
C ILE A 40 -6.55 17.08 -0.67
N GLY A 41 -7.27 16.18 -1.33
CA GLY A 41 -8.29 15.31 -0.75
C GLY A 41 -7.79 13.90 -0.47
N HIS A 42 -8.72 12.95 -0.39
CA HIS A 42 -8.44 11.54 -0.17
C HIS A 42 -7.82 10.85 -1.38
N VAL A 43 -7.26 9.67 -1.15
CA VAL A 43 -6.78 8.78 -2.21
C VAL A 43 -7.96 8.30 -3.07
N ARG A 44 -7.81 8.41 -4.39
CA ARG A 44 -8.80 7.98 -5.38
C ARG A 44 -8.43 6.67 -6.07
N ALA A 45 -7.13 6.35 -6.16
CA ALA A 45 -6.69 5.12 -6.77
C ALA A 45 -5.35 4.64 -6.19
N LEU A 46 -5.21 3.31 -6.12
CA LEU A 46 -3.96 2.60 -5.88
C LEU A 46 -3.46 2.03 -7.20
N VAL A 47 -2.19 2.26 -7.52
CA VAL A 47 -1.59 1.85 -8.79
C VAL A 47 -0.60 0.72 -8.54
N ILE A 48 -0.85 -0.43 -9.16
CA ILE A 48 -0.04 -1.64 -9.05
C ILE A 48 0.35 -2.06 -10.46
N GLN A 49 1.62 -2.36 -10.67
CA GLN A 49 2.11 -2.92 -11.92
C GLN A 49 2.44 -4.39 -11.72
N VAL A 50 2.12 -5.21 -12.71
CA VAL A 50 2.50 -6.63 -12.79
C VAL A 50 3.42 -6.86 -13.98
N ASP A 51 4.02 -8.04 -14.09
CA ASP A 51 4.71 -8.44 -15.31
C ASP A 51 3.70 -8.62 -16.47
N CYS A 52 4.19 -8.57 -17.71
CA CYS A 52 3.40 -8.82 -18.92
C CYS A 52 2.70 -10.19 -18.83
N GLU A 53 1.45 -10.27 -19.31
CA GLU A 53 0.60 -11.48 -19.33
C GLU A 53 0.15 -12.01 -17.95
N HIS A 54 0.26 -11.21 -16.88
CA HIS A 54 -0.12 -11.61 -15.52
C HIS A 54 -1.36 -10.91 -14.96
N ALA A 55 -1.94 -9.91 -15.63
CA ALA A 55 -3.00 -9.08 -15.04
C ALA A 55 -4.28 -9.84 -14.74
N VAL A 56 -4.78 -10.67 -15.66
CA VAL A 56 -6.04 -11.40 -15.45
C VAL A 56 -5.91 -12.39 -14.29
N ASP A 57 -4.77 -13.06 -14.23
CA ASP A 57 -4.41 -13.99 -13.17
C ASP A 57 -4.30 -13.29 -11.81
N TYR A 58 -3.72 -12.08 -11.77
CA TYR A 58 -3.69 -11.25 -10.57
C TYR A 58 -5.09 -10.73 -10.19
N MET A 59 -5.92 -10.33 -11.15
CA MET A 59 -7.31 -9.97 -10.91
C MET A 59 -8.10 -11.14 -10.31
N LYS A 60 -7.86 -12.37 -10.78
CA LYS A 60 -8.46 -13.57 -10.20
C LYS A 60 -8.06 -13.78 -8.73
N GLU A 61 -6.78 -13.56 -8.41
CA GLU A 61 -6.29 -13.57 -7.02
C GLU A 61 -7.01 -12.50 -6.18
N LEU A 62 -7.12 -11.26 -6.70
CA LEU A 62 -7.84 -10.17 -6.04
C LEU A 62 -9.34 -10.46 -5.87
N TYR A 63 -9.99 -11.11 -6.84
CA TYR A 63 -11.40 -11.49 -6.73
C TYR A 63 -11.66 -12.45 -5.57
N LEU A 64 -10.71 -13.36 -5.33
CA LEU A 64 -10.79 -14.30 -4.22
C LEU A 64 -10.51 -13.60 -2.90
N MET A 65 -9.49 -12.73 -2.86
CA MET A 65 -8.88 -12.21 -1.63
C MET A 65 -9.41 -10.84 -1.19
N THR A 66 -10.15 -10.14 -2.04
CA THR A 66 -10.55 -8.75 -1.80
C THR A 66 -11.96 -8.48 -2.37
N PRO A 67 -12.62 -7.37 -1.98
CA PRO A 67 -13.92 -7.01 -2.52
C PRO A 67 -13.84 -6.32 -3.90
N TYR A 68 -12.65 -6.15 -4.47
CA TYR A 68 -12.46 -5.41 -5.72
C TYR A 68 -12.86 -6.22 -6.95
N ARG A 69 -13.60 -5.61 -7.87
CA ARG A 69 -14.09 -6.22 -9.12
C ARG A 69 -13.74 -5.38 -10.34
N PHE A 70 -13.40 -6.05 -11.43
CA PHE A 70 -13.10 -5.42 -12.71
C PHE A 70 -14.28 -4.60 -13.18
N LEU A 71 -14.00 -3.36 -13.57
CA LEU A 71 -14.97 -2.38 -14.02
C LEU A 71 -14.78 -2.07 -15.50
N VAL A 72 -13.55 -1.79 -15.93
CA VAL A 72 -13.22 -1.41 -17.30
C VAL A 72 -11.73 -1.57 -17.60
N GLY A 73 -11.38 -1.79 -18.86
CA GLY A 73 -10.01 -1.86 -19.37
C GLY A 73 -9.71 -0.74 -20.37
N TYR A 74 -8.51 -0.16 -20.28
CA TYR A 74 -7.98 0.79 -21.26
C TYR A 74 -6.60 0.36 -21.73
N MET A 75 -6.30 0.55 -23.00
CA MET A 75 -5.00 0.28 -23.59
C MET A 75 -4.39 1.57 -24.09
N ASN A 76 -3.27 1.98 -23.50
CA ASN A 76 -2.45 3.08 -24.03
C ASN A 76 -1.29 2.53 -24.87
N SER A 77 -0.31 3.36 -25.22
CA SER A 77 0.84 2.94 -26.04
C SER A 77 1.80 1.97 -25.35
N THR A 78 1.67 1.75 -24.04
CA THR A 78 2.67 1.06 -23.20
C THR A 78 2.08 -0.03 -22.32
N HIS A 79 0.83 0.11 -21.87
CA HIS A 79 0.18 -0.79 -20.93
C HIS A 79 -1.28 -1.06 -21.29
N ASN A 80 -1.74 -2.26 -20.95
CA ASN A 80 -3.13 -2.49 -20.56
C ASN A 80 -3.32 -1.98 -19.13
N ILE A 81 -4.39 -1.23 -18.90
CA ILE A 81 -4.78 -0.65 -17.62
C ILE A 81 -6.13 -1.25 -17.24
N TYR A 82 -6.15 -2.07 -16.20
CA TYR A 82 -7.37 -2.68 -15.68
C TYR A 82 -7.81 -1.91 -14.43
N ILE A 83 -9.04 -1.40 -14.45
CA ILE A 83 -9.60 -0.66 -13.32
C ILE A 83 -10.56 -1.56 -12.55
N LEU A 84 -10.29 -1.75 -11.27
CA LEU A 84 -11.15 -2.49 -10.35
C LEU A 84 -11.73 -1.56 -9.29
N LYS A 85 -12.96 -1.85 -8.88
CA LYS A 85 -13.73 -1.07 -7.90
C LYS A 85 -14.29 -1.96 -6.80
N ASN A 86 -14.33 -1.43 -5.58
CA ASN A 86 -15.03 -2.04 -4.44
C ASN A 86 -16.36 -1.30 -4.22
N THR A 87 -16.29 -0.08 -3.66
CA THR A 87 -17.44 0.82 -3.49
C THR A 87 -17.12 2.21 -4.06
N ASP A 88 -18.13 3.08 -4.13
CA ASP A 88 -17.96 4.48 -4.58
C ASP A 88 -17.05 5.31 -3.66
N ASP A 89 -17.01 4.94 -2.37
CA ASP A 89 -16.27 5.68 -1.34
C ASP A 89 -14.84 5.17 -1.12
N THR A 90 -14.43 4.10 -1.80
CA THR A 90 -13.10 3.48 -1.65
C THR A 90 -12.22 3.76 -2.87
N PRO A 91 -10.88 3.85 -2.71
CA PRO A 91 -9.96 4.01 -3.84
C PRO A 91 -10.12 2.88 -4.86
N LEU A 92 -10.04 3.21 -6.14
CA LEU A 92 -9.93 2.25 -7.24
C LEU A 92 -8.60 1.50 -7.21
N TYR A 93 -8.54 0.33 -7.84
CA TYR A 93 -7.29 -0.35 -8.16
C TYR A 93 -7.02 -0.20 -9.64
N LEU A 94 -5.88 0.40 -9.99
CA LEU A 94 -5.36 0.47 -11.35
C LEU A 94 -4.24 -0.56 -11.47
N ILE A 95 -4.50 -1.62 -12.21
CA ILE A 95 -3.50 -2.65 -12.52
C ILE A 95 -2.89 -2.32 -13.88
N LEU A 96 -1.59 -2.09 -13.90
CA LEU A 96 -0.82 -1.86 -15.12
C LEU A 96 -0.14 -3.15 -15.55
N GLU A 97 -0.37 -3.54 -16.80
CA GLU A 97 0.32 -4.66 -17.45
C GLU A 97 1.02 -4.14 -18.69
N PRO A 98 2.35 -4.20 -18.77
CA PRO A 98 3.06 -3.79 -19.97
C PRO A 98 2.60 -4.58 -21.20
N LEU A 99 2.49 -3.92 -22.36
CA LEU A 99 2.10 -4.57 -23.62
C LEU A 99 3.17 -5.52 -24.19
N ARG A 100 4.36 -5.51 -23.60
CA ARG A 100 5.53 -6.25 -24.08
C ARG A 100 6.32 -6.83 -22.92
N VAL A 101 6.77 -8.07 -23.09
CA VAL A 101 7.63 -8.79 -22.13
C VAL A 101 8.96 -8.08 -21.87
N ASP A 102 9.52 -7.40 -22.89
CA ASP A 102 10.79 -6.67 -22.79
C ASP A 102 10.63 -5.20 -22.38
N TYR A 103 9.44 -4.81 -21.92
CA TYR A 103 9.20 -3.48 -21.38
C TYR A 103 10.18 -3.15 -20.23
N THR A 104 10.74 -1.95 -20.26
CA THR A 104 11.67 -1.46 -19.25
C THR A 104 11.48 0.02 -19.01
N ASP A 105 11.25 0.40 -17.76
CA ASP A 105 11.28 1.78 -17.30
C ASP A 105 12.19 1.96 -16.08
N GLU A 106 12.08 3.08 -15.39
CA GLU A 106 12.82 3.33 -14.15
C GLU A 106 12.44 2.38 -13.02
N SER A 107 11.17 1.96 -12.92
CA SER A 107 10.71 0.97 -11.94
C SER A 107 11.34 -0.38 -12.20
N THR A 108 11.38 -0.79 -13.47
CA THR A 108 12.05 -2.02 -13.91
C THR A 108 13.53 -1.98 -13.50
N ARG A 109 14.22 -0.89 -13.83
CA ARG A 109 15.65 -0.72 -13.51
C ARG A 109 15.92 -0.73 -12.01
N MET A 110 15.09 -0.06 -11.22
CA MET A 110 15.21 -0.10 -9.75
C MET A 110 15.03 -1.51 -9.21
N ASN A 111 14.01 -2.24 -9.66
CA ASN A 111 13.75 -3.61 -9.22
C ASN A 111 14.89 -4.56 -9.60
N SER A 112 15.51 -4.38 -10.77
CA SER A 112 16.67 -5.16 -11.21
C SER A 112 17.91 -5.02 -10.32
N LEU A 113 17.99 -3.97 -9.48
CA LEU A 113 19.09 -3.82 -8.53
C LEU A 113 19.01 -4.79 -7.36
N TYR A 114 17.84 -5.39 -7.10
CA TYR A 114 17.58 -6.20 -5.90
C TYR A 114 17.32 -7.67 -6.23
N PRO A 115 18.01 -8.65 -5.60
CA PRO A 115 18.03 -10.06 -5.98
C PRO A 115 16.65 -10.72 -6.15
N VAL A 116 15.70 -10.40 -5.28
CA VAL A 116 14.36 -10.98 -5.33
C VAL A 116 13.48 -10.24 -6.32
N SER A 117 13.52 -8.90 -6.33
CA SER A 117 12.71 -8.11 -7.27
C SER A 117 13.18 -8.22 -8.72
N ALA A 118 14.45 -8.53 -8.96
CA ALA A 118 14.99 -8.76 -10.31
C ALA A 118 14.32 -9.93 -11.05
N LYS A 119 13.69 -10.87 -10.33
CA LYS A 119 12.94 -12.00 -10.90
C LYS A 119 11.57 -11.60 -11.47
N HIS A 120 11.02 -10.49 -10.99
CA HIS A 120 9.73 -9.92 -11.39
C HIS A 120 9.90 -8.41 -11.60
N PRO A 121 10.65 -8.01 -12.64
CA PRO A 121 11.21 -6.68 -12.70
C PRO A 121 10.13 -5.62 -12.88
N ASN A 122 8.94 -5.94 -13.41
CA ASN A 122 7.85 -4.98 -13.54
C ASN A 122 6.86 -5.03 -12.35
N ALA A 123 6.83 -6.13 -11.59
CA ALA A 123 5.89 -6.33 -10.49
C ALA A 123 6.19 -5.45 -9.26
N ARG A 124 5.30 -4.49 -9.00
CA ARG A 124 5.36 -3.63 -7.80
C ARG A 124 4.09 -2.82 -7.58
N TYR A 125 3.92 -2.36 -6.34
CA TYR A 125 3.16 -1.14 -6.11
C TYR A 125 3.90 0.08 -6.69
N ILE A 126 3.21 0.87 -7.49
CA ILE A 126 3.75 2.05 -8.17
C ILE A 126 3.56 3.30 -7.32
N GLY A 127 2.39 3.44 -6.71
CA GLY A 127 2.00 4.65 -6.01
C GLY A 127 0.49 4.78 -5.87
N GLU A 128 0.06 6.00 -5.56
CA GLU A 128 -1.34 6.34 -5.30
C GLU A 128 -1.68 7.70 -5.90
N ILE A 129 -2.94 7.82 -6.31
CA ILE A 129 -3.48 9.05 -6.90
C ILE A 129 -4.40 9.71 -5.87
N PHE A 130 -4.04 10.91 -5.44
CA PHE A 130 -4.84 11.76 -4.57
C PHE A 130 -5.79 12.62 -5.39
N HIS A 131 -6.97 12.86 -4.84
CA HIS A 131 -7.80 13.96 -5.31
C HIS A 131 -7.12 15.30 -5.01
N CYS A 132 -7.26 16.26 -5.90
CA CYS A 132 -7.00 17.67 -5.63
C CYS A 132 -8.06 18.55 -6.30
N SER A 133 -8.31 19.73 -5.74
CA SER A 133 -9.26 20.69 -6.31
C SER A 133 -8.67 21.53 -7.44
N ASP A 134 -7.35 21.75 -7.43
CA ASP A 134 -6.59 22.44 -8.48
C ASP A 134 -5.27 21.69 -8.72
N LEU A 135 -5.16 21.02 -9.87
CA LEU A 135 -4.02 20.17 -10.19
C LEU A 135 -2.74 20.99 -10.43
N ASP A 136 -2.83 22.09 -11.16
CA ASP A 136 -1.66 22.91 -11.51
C ASP A 136 -1.11 23.64 -10.28
N GLU A 137 -1.98 24.19 -9.43
CA GLU A 137 -1.54 24.83 -8.18
C GLU A 137 -0.98 23.81 -7.20
N THR A 138 -1.59 22.61 -7.08
CA THR A 138 -1.07 21.52 -6.23
C THR A 138 0.34 21.13 -6.67
N VAL A 139 0.55 20.88 -7.96
CA VAL A 139 1.86 20.52 -8.50
C VAL A 139 2.87 21.64 -8.26
N LYS A 140 2.51 22.90 -8.55
CA LYS A 140 3.38 24.07 -8.33
C LYS A 140 3.80 24.22 -6.86
N ILE A 141 2.87 24.05 -5.92
CA ILE A 141 3.18 24.15 -4.48
C ILE A 141 4.15 23.05 -4.08
N ILE A 142 3.90 21.80 -4.45
CA ILE A 142 4.75 20.67 -4.06
C ILE A 142 6.14 20.79 -4.72
N GLN A 143 6.21 21.23 -5.98
CA GLN A 143 7.47 21.52 -6.67
C GLN A 143 8.30 22.63 -6.00
N SER A 144 7.67 23.56 -5.27
CA SER A 144 8.39 24.58 -4.50
C SER A 144 9.24 23.99 -3.35
N HIS A 145 9.02 22.71 -3.01
CA HIS A 145 9.77 21.93 -2.04
C HIS A 145 10.68 20.87 -2.69
N ASP A 146 11.11 21.13 -3.93
CA ASP A 146 12.04 20.30 -4.71
C ASP A 146 11.55 18.87 -4.99
N ILE A 147 10.25 18.60 -4.84
CA ILE A 147 9.63 17.35 -5.29
C ILE A 147 9.43 17.44 -6.80
N GLN A 148 10.06 16.51 -7.52
CA GLN A 148 10.02 16.48 -8.97
C GLN A 148 8.82 15.67 -9.47
N PHE A 149 8.26 16.11 -10.60
CA PHE A 149 7.20 15.43 -11.33
C PHE A 149 7.72 14.94 -12.65
N HIS A 150 7.15 13.84 -13.16
CA HIS A 150 7.37 13.44 -14.53
C HIS A 150 6.91 14.56 -15.47
N THR A 151 7.77 14.91 -16.43
CA THR A 151 7.40 15.83 -17.49
C THR A 151 7.12 15.07 -18.79
N ALA A 152 6.25 15.63 -19.62
CA ALA A 152 5.79 14.96 -20.81
C ALA A 152 6.96 14.56 -21.74
N ASN A 153 6.95 13.30 -22.19
CA ASN A 153 7.95 12.66 -23.03
C ASN A 153 9.27 12.32 -22.33
N GLU A 154 9.36 12.43 -21.00
CA GLU A 154 10.51 11.91 -20.24
C GLU A 154 10.28 10.48 -19.76
N SER A 155 9.02 10.08 -19.54
CA SER A 155 8.67 8.73 -19.13
C SER A 155 8.40 7.82 -20.33
N ILE A 156 8.89 6.58 -20.24
CA ILE A 156 8.49 5.51 -21.16
C ILE A 156 7.08 5.00 -20.81
N ASN A 157 6.65 5.12 -19.55
CA ASN A 157 5.31 4.74 -19.12
C ASN A 157 4.32 5.85 -19.46
N ALA A 158 3.39 5.58 -20.37
CA ALA A 158 2.44 6.58 -20.85
C ALA A 158 1.44 7.06 -19.79
N LEU A 159 1.23 6.30 -18.72
CA LEU A 159 0.39 6.75 -17.60
C LEU A 159 1.06 7.88 -16.80
N PHE A 160 2.39 7.89 -16.71
CA PHE A 160 3.10 8.93 -15.95
C PHE A 160 3.15 10.26 -16.70
N ASP A 161 2.94 10.24 -18.01
CA ASP A 161 2.85 11.40 -18.89
C ASP A 161 1.39 11.81 -19.17
N ASP A 162 0.43 11.21 -18.45
CA ASP A 162 -0.98 11.48 -18.61
C ASP A 162 -1.34 12.95 -18.31
N LYS A 163 -2.43 13.43 -18.92
CA LYS A 163 -2.88 14.82 -18.73
C LYS A 163 -3.67 15.00 -17.44
N GLN A 164 -4.44 13.99 -17.08
CA GLN A 164 -5.35 13.98 -15.94
C GLN A 164 -4.64 13.57 -14.65
N PHE A 165 -3.52 12.85 -14.76
CA PHE A 165 -2.67 12.46 -13.65
C PHE A 165 -1.30 13.12 -13.70
N LYS A 166 -0.88 13.71 -12.58
CA LYS A 166 0.50 14.20 -12.42
C LYS A 166 1.23 13.40 -11.37
N PHE A 167 2.12 12.51 -11.83
CA PHE A 167 2.95 11.66 -10.98
C PHE A 167 4.27 12.37 -10.61
N THR A 168 4.67 12.25 -9.34
CA THR A 168 6.04 12.53 -8.93
C THR A 168 6.99 11.53 -9.58
N VAL A 169 8.27 11.89 -9.72
CA VAL A 169 9.31 10.86 -9.90
C VAL A 169 9.34 9.92 -8.69
N PRO A 170 9.94 8.72 -8.79
CA PRO A 170 10.04 7.81 -7.65
C PRO A 170 10.74 8.45 -6.46
N SER A 171 10.13 8.33 -5.28
CA SER A 171 10.75 8.69 -4.01
C SER A 171 12.08 7.95 -3.83
N VAL A 172 13.13 8.66 -3.43
CA VAL A 172 14.44 8.04 -3.14
C VAL A 172 14.41 7.17 -1.87
N TYR A 173 13.38 7.32 -1.03
CA TYR A 173 13.27 6.59 0.22
C TYR A 173 12.38 5.34 0.11
N THR A 174 11.37 5.37 -0.76
CA THR A 174 10.35 4.33 -0.88
C THR A 174 10.24 3.71 -2.26
N HIS A 175 10.82 4.36 -3.27
CA HIS A 175 10.63 4.10 -4.70
C HIS A 175 9.17 4.15 -5.18
N ASN A 176 8.22 4.55 -4.34
CA ASN A 176 6.83 4.77 -4.70
C ASN A 176 6.66 6.19 -5.25
N ARG A 177 5.51 6.45 -5.88
CA ARG A 177 5.14 7.76 -6.41
C ARG A 177 3.89 8.30 -5.73
N PHE A 178 3.80 9.61 -5.66
CA PHE A 178 2.56 10.32 -5.40
C PHE A 178 2.00 10.82 -6.72
N ALA A 179 0.69 10.79 -6.88
CA ALA A 179 0.04 11.40 -8.03
C ALA A 179 -1.17 12.21 -7.60
N TYR A 180 -1.55 13.17 -8.45
CA TYR A 180 -2.69 14.04 -8.18
C TYR A 180 -3.59 14.11 -9.39
N THR A 181 -4.88 14.27 -9.13
CA THR A 181 -5.89 14.49 -10.15
C THR A 181 -7.00 15.40 -9.64
N ASN A 182 -7.46 16.31 -10.49
CA ASN A 182 -8.72 17.02 -10.29
C ASN A 182 -9.85 16.47 -11.17
N ALA A 183 -9.58 15.41 -11.93
CA ALA A 183 -10.57 14.73 -12.74
C ALA A 183 -11.58 13.98 -11.86
N THR A 184 -12.79 13.81 -12.38
CA THR A 184 -13.83 13.02 -11.73
C THR A 184 -13.56 11.55 -12.00
N MET A 185 -13.47 10.72 -10.95
CA MET A 185 -13.18 9.28 -11.11
C MET A 185 -14.46 8.43 -11.26
N ASP A 186 -15.61 9.08 -11.46
CA ASP A 186 -16.90 8.46 -11.74
C ASP A 186 -17.16 8.36 -13.26
N ASP A 187 -16.48 9.19 -14.06
CA ASP A 187 -16.44 9.14 -15.52
C ASP A 187 -15.03 8.77 -15.99
N LEU A 188 -14.76 7.47 -16.05
CA LEU A 188 -13.44 6.94 -16.39
C LEU A 188 -13.05 7.19 -17.85
N ASP A 189 -14.01 7.40 -18.75
CA ASP A 189 -13.70 7.71 -20.14
C ASP A 189 -13.13 9.13 -20.28
N SER A 190 -13.50 10.06 -19.39
CA SER A 190 -12.91 11.42 -19.32
C SER A 190 -11.43 11.43 -18.93
N LEU A 191 -10.93 10.33 -18.38
CA LEU A 191 -9.52 10.20 -18.00
C LEU A 191 -8.59 10.05 -19.22
N GLU A 192 -9.14 9.79 -20.42
CA GLU A 192 -8.38 9.66 -21.67
C GLU A 192 -7.23 8.63 -21.61
N LEU A 193 -7.37 7.56 -20.80
CA LEU A 193 -6.32 6.55 -20.54
C LEU A 193 -5.97 5.66 -21.73
N GLY A 194 -6.50 5.94 -22.92
CA GLY A 194 -6.26 5.19 -24.15
C GLY A 194 -7.53 4.56 -24.73
N GLN A 195 -7.35 3.53 -25.55
CA GLN A 195 -8.45 2.82 -26.18
C GLN A 195 -9.11 1.87 -25.19
N ARG A 196 -10.41 2.03 -24.95
CA ARG A 196 -11.19 1.08 -24.16
C ARG A 196 -11.19 -0.31 -24.80
N PHE A 197 -11.07 -1.34 -23.97
CA PHE A 197 -11.21 -2.74 -24.38
C PHE A 197 -12.10 -3.51 -23.39
N GLU A 198 -12.61 -4.64 -23.87
CA GLU A 198 -13.36 -5.59 -23.05
C GLU A 198 -12.53 -6.86 -22.90
N LEU A 199 -12.67 -7.55 -21.76
CA LEU A 199 -12.06 -8.87 -21.56
C LEU A 199 -12.73 -9.89 -22.49
N ASP A 200 -11.97 -10.89 -22.93
CA ASP A 200 -12.56 -11.98 -23.70
C ASP A 200 -13.42 -12.91 -22.83
N ASP A 201 -14.22 -13.74 -23.49
CA ASP A 201 -15.16 -14.66 -22.82
C ASP A 201 -14.47 -15.64 -21.88
N ASP A 202 -13.21 -16.04 -22.15
CA ASP A 202 -12.51 -17.03 -21.34
C ASP A 202 -11.93 -16.40 -20.08
N ASP A 203 -11.43 -15.18 -20.17
CA ASP A 203 -11.00 -14.39 -19.02
C ASP A 203 -12.18 -13.98 -18.13
N LEU A 204 -13.31 -13.59 -18.72
CA LEU A 204 -14.54 -13.33 -17.96
C LEU A 204 -15.01 -14.57 -17.21
N LYS A 205 -15.03 -15.76 -17.84
CA LYS A 205 -15.39 -17.01 -17.17
C LYS A 205 -14.46 -17.34 -15.99
N LYS A 206 -13.16 -17.08 -16.11
CA LYS A 206 -12.20 -17.29 -15.01
C LYS A 206 -12.56 -16.40 -13.83
N LEU A 207 -12.81 -15.11 -14.05
CA LEU A 207 -13.16 -14.15 -13.01
C LEU A 207 -14.54 -14.46 -12.39
N ASP A 208 -15.54 -14.77 -13.21
CA ASP A 208 -16.90 -15.08 -12.75
C ASP A 208 -16.95 -16.31 -11.86
N SER A 209 -16.16 -17.35 -12.17
CA SER A 209 -16.12 -18.56 -11.34
C SER A 209 -15.67 -18.27 -9.90
N VAL A 210 -14.67 -17.39 -9.74
CA VAL A 210 -14.15 -16.98 -8.43
C VAL A 210 -15.12 -15.99 -7.76
N ASN A 211 -15.73 -15.10 -8.53
CA ASN A 211 -16.71 -14.16 -8.00
C ASN A 211 -17.95 -14.89 -7.43
N GLN A 212 -18.44 -15.90 -8.12
CA GLN A 212 -19.55 -16.73 -7.65
C GLN A 212 -19.21 -17.43 -6.35
N PHE A 213 -18.01 -18.00 -6.24
CA PHE A 213 -17.52 -18.58 -4.99
C PHE A 213 -17.49 -17.53 -3.88
N TYR A 214 -16.89 -16.36 -4.13
CA TYR A 214 -16.75 -15.28 -3.17
C TYR A 214 -18.11 -14.85 -2.58
N HIS A 215 -19.12 -14.66 -3.45
CA HIS A 215 -20.47 -14.32 -3.02
C HIS A 215 -21.16 -15.48 -2.28
N ALA A 216 -20.97 -16.73 -2.72
CA ALA A 216 -21.55 -17.89 -2.07
C ALA A 216 -21.02 -18.09 -0.64
N GLN A 217 -19.78 -17.68 -0.36
CA GLN A 217 -19.20 -17.66 1.00
C GLN A 217 -19.57 -16.40 1.80
N GLY A 218 -20.35 -15.47 1.23
CA GLY A 218 -20.74 -14.23 1.89
C GLY A 218 -19.59 -13.23 2.11
N PHE A 219 -18.45 -13.39 1.42
CA PHE A 219 -17.29 -12.52 1.63
C PHE A 219 -17.56 -11.06 1.28
N ASN A 220 -18.55 -10.77 0.42
CA ASN A 220 -18.97 -9.41 0.08
C ASN A 220 -19.48 -8.61 1.29
N ASP A 221 -19.99 -9.28 2.32
CA ASP A 221 -20.49 -8.63 3.53
C ASP A 221 -19.43 -8.60 4.66
N LEU A 222 -18.32 -9.32 4.46
CA LEU A 222 -17.26 -9.49 5.46
C LEU A 222 -16.03 -8.65 5.12
N LEU A 223 -15.61 -8.56 3.86
CA LEU A 223 -14.44 -7.81 3.43
C LEU A 223 -14.83 -6.40 2.99
N LEU A 224 -14.34 -5.40 3.72
CA LEU A 224 -14.88 -4.05 3.64
C LEU A 224 -14.09 -3.09 2.75
N GLY A 225 -12.82 -3.40 2.48
CA GLY A 225 -11.91 -2.55 1.70
C GLY A 225 -10.54 -2.43 2.37
N VAL A 226 -9.69 -1.56 1.83
CA VAL A 226 -8.32 -1.38 2.32
C VAL A 226 -8.30 -0.61 3.65
N ASP A 227 -7.84 -1.23 4.73
CA ASP A 227 -7.62 -0.58 6.03
C ASP A 227 -6.32 0.26 6.00
N HIS A 228 -5.21 -0.37 5.58
CA HIS A 228 -3.92 0.31 5.58
C HIS A 228 -2.94 -0.29 4.57
N MET A 229 -1.85 0.45 4.36
CA MET A 229 -0.79 0.08 3.44
C MET A 229 0.56 0.28 4.11
N ALA A 230 1.37 -0.77 4.22
CA ALA A 230 2.67 -0.70 4.86
C ALA A 230 3.83 -0.77 3.88
N THR A 231 4.64 0.28 3.90
CA THR A 231 5.90 0.39 3.15
C THR A 231 7.06 0.05 4.07
N ARG A 232 7.98 -0.79 3.58
CA ARG A 232 9.25 -1.07 4.24
C ARG A 232 10.36 -0.23 3.61
N VAL A 233 11.17 0.40 4.46
CA VAL A 233 12.30 1.25 4.07
C VAL A 233 13.53 0.93 4.92
N LEU A 234 14.71 1.34 4.46
CA LEU A 234 15.95 1.20 5.23
C LEU A 234 15.84 1.93 6.57
N SER A 235 16.53 1.43 7.59
CA SER A 235 16.59 2.06 8.91
C SER A 235 16.87 3.57 8.86
N SER A 236 17.84 3.98 8.02
CA SER A 236 18.25 5.38 7.84
C SER A 236 17.23 6.26 7.11
N SER A 237 16.24 5.67 6.43
CA SER A 237 15.30 6.37 5.56
C SER A 237 13.93 6.60 6.19
N ARG A 238 13.64 5.95 7.33
CA ARG A 238 12.32 5.91 7.99
C ARG A 238 11.66 7.28 8.14
N GLU A 239 12.32 8.18 8.85
CA GLU A 239 11.74 9.48 9.19
C GLU A 239 11.70 10.42 7.98
N TYR A 240 12.66 10.31 7.06
CA TYR A 240 12.65 11.07 5.81
C TYR A 240 11.50 10.66 4.89
N ALA A 241 11.22 9.35 4.77
CA ALA A 241 10.08 8.84 3.99
C ALA A 241 8.74 9.35 4.55
N ILE A 242 8.61 9.41 5.88
CA ILE A 242 7.41 9.92 6.54
C ILE A 242 7.27 11.42 6.29
N LEU A 243 8.34 12.21 6.46
CA LEU A 243 8.31 13.65 6.21
C LEU A 243 8.02 13.97 4.73
N GLU A 244 8.53 13.16 3.80
CA GLU A 244 8.19 13.26 2.37
C GLU A 244 6.69 13.01 2.13
N LEU A 245 6.11 11.96 2.74
CA LEU A 245 4.65 11.76 2.71
C LEU A 245 3.92 12.98 3.26
N MET A 246 4.36 13.55 4.38
CA MET A 246 3.73 14.75 4.95
C MET A 246 3.81 15.92 3.98
N THR A 247 4.94 16.15 3.32
CA THR A 247 5.10 17.21 2.30
C THR A 247 4.17 17.01 1.10
N CYS A 248 3.98 15.76 0.67
CA CYS A 248 3.24 15.42 -0.54
C CYS A 248 1.74 15.12 -0.30
N SER A 249 1.21 15.27 0.91
CA SER A 249 -0.19 14.91 1.20
C SER A 249 -0.80 15.76 2.29
N ASN A 250 -2.10 15.56 2.52
CA ASN A 250 -2.83 16.11 3.66
C ASN A 250 -2.78 15.20 4.91
N TYR A 251 -2.02 14.10 4.88
CA TYR A 251 -1.93 13.16 6.00
C TYR A 251 -1.26 13.79 7.22
N TYR A 252 -1.51 13.19 8.38
CA TYR A 252 -0.81 13.51 9.62
C TYR A 252 -0.15 12.27 10.23
N PHE A 253 0.91 12.49 11.01
CA PHE A 253 1.61 11.46 11.74
C PHE A 253 0.79 11.10 12.98
N TRP A 254 0.17 9.93 12.94
CA TRP A 254 -0.74 9.46 13.99
C TRP A 254 0.03 8.97 15.23
N GLY A 255 1.15 8.28 15.02
CA GLY A 255 1.89 7.65 16.10
C GLY A 255 2.88 6.60 15.65
N ALA A 256 3.69 6.11 16.57
CA ALA A 256 4.66 5.07 16.29
C ALA A 256 4.95 4.17 17.49
N TYR A 257 5.21 2.90 17.20
CA TYR A 257 5.50 1.87 18.19
C TYR A 257 6.88 1.27 17.98
N ASN A 258 7.61 1.09 19.08
CA ASN A 258 8.87 0.36 19.08
C ASN A 258 8.63 -1.15 19.27
N ILE A 259 9.20 -1.96 18.37
CA ILE A 259 9.12 -3.42 18.37
C ILE A 259 10.55 -3.96 18.56
N GLU A 260 11.04 -3.82 19.79
CA GLU A 260 12.43 -4.09 20.16
C GLU A 260 12.88 -5.52 19.83
N SER A 261 12.01 -6.51 20.07
CA SER A 261 12.29 -7.93 19.81
C SER A 261 12.58 -8.26 18.34
N MET A 262 12.18 -7.38 17.41
CA MET A 262 12.39 -7.52 15.98
C MET A 262 13.31 -6.44 15.41
N ASN A 263 14.01 -5.68 16.28
CA ASN A 263 14.82 -4.52 15.90
C ASN A 263 14.06 -3.60 14.92
N SER A 264 12.78 -3.35 15.17
CA SER A 264 11.90 -2.69 14.21
C SER A 264 11.02 -1.65 14.88
N SER A 265 10.51 -0.72 14.10
CA SER A 265 9.43 0.17 14.52
C SER A 265 8.38 0.27 13.43
N THR A 266 7.15 0.55 13.84
CA THR A 266 6.03 0.77 12.94
C THR A 266 5.45 2.16 13.17
N ASN A 267 5.29 2.93 12.10
CA ASN A 267 4.98 4.36 12.14
C ASN A 267 3.75 4.61 11.28
N VAL A 268 2.71 5.21 11.85
CA VAL A 268 1.38 5.27 11.25
C VAL A 268 1.04 6.71 10.91
N ASN A 269 0.44 6.89 9.74
CA ASN A 269 -0.06 8.17 9.26
C ASN A 269 -1.51 8.00 8.79
N ARG A 270 -2.38 8.95 9.11
CA ARG A 270 -3.81 8.91 8.78
C ARG A 270 -4.25 10.14 7.98
N CYS A 271 -5.32 9.98 7.21
CA CYS A 271 -5.98 11.09 6.54
C CYS A 271 -6.94 11.77 7.55
N PRO A 272 -6.89 13.09 7.72
CA PRO A 272 -7.74 13.77 8.69
C PRO A 272 -9.15 14.08 8.18
N THR A 273 -9.41 13.90 6.88
CA THR A 273 -10.66 14.31 6.23
C THR A 273 -11.60 13.15 5.92
N THR A 274 -11.27 11.93 6.36
CA THR A 274 -12.09 10.74 6.13
C THR A 274 -12.69 10.21 7.42
N ASP A 275 -13.88 9.63 7.32
CA ASP A 275 -14.58 9.05 8.48
C ASP A 275 -13.97 7.70 8.90
N ASN A 276 -13.28 7.04 7.98
CA ASN A 276 -12.58 5.78 8.20
C ASN A 276 -11.38 5.66 7.26
N ASP A 277 -10.49 4.72 7.56
CA ASP A 277 -9.28 4.51 6.78
C ASP A 277 -9.60 3.90 5.39
N ARG A 278 -10.77 3.27 5.16
CA ARG A 278 -11.13 2.69 3.84
C ARG A 278 -11.31 3.71 2.72
N GLN A 279 -11.72 4.94 3.06
CA GLN A 279 -11.81 6.03 2.08
C GLN A 279 -10.44 6.55 1.66
N SER A 280 -9.47 6.52 2.58
CA SER A 280 -8.09 6.93 2.33
C SER A 280 -7.15 6.14 3.24
N PRO A 281 -6.64 4.98 2.79
CA PRO A 281 -5.94 4.02 3.63
C PRO A 281 -4.81 4.65 4.45
N ALA A 282 -4.69 4.24 5.71
CA ALA A 282 -3.60 4.67 6.55
C ALA A 282 -2.25 4.23 5.97
N LYS A 283 -1.22 5.08 6.10
CA LYS A 283 0.13 4.78 5.60
C LYS A 283 1.02 4.37 6.75
N VAL A 284 1.58 3.18 6.63
CA VAL A 284 2.46 2.60 7.63
C VAL A 284 3.88 2.55 7.06
N PHE A 285 4.85 3.03 7.83
CA PHE A 285 6.27 2.88 7.51
C PHE A 285 6.92 2.01 8.57
N THR A 286 7.49 0.90 8.11
CA THR A 286 8.23 -0.03 8.96
C THR A 286 9.69 -0.02 8.52
N ALA A 287 10.58 0.13 9.49
CA ALA A 287 12.01 0.08 9.27
C ALA A 287 12.69 -0.52 10.50
N ASN A 288 13.89 -1.06 10.30
CA ASN A 288 14.71 -1.47 11.42
C ASN A 288 15.09 -0.26 12.30
N ASN A 289 15.26 -0.47 13.61
CA ASN A 289 15.69 0.58 14.52
C ASN A 289 17.16 0.93 14.35
N THR A 290 17.97 -0.07 14.01
CA THR A 290 19.40 0.09 13.70
C THR A 290 19.70 -0.49 12.32
N PRO A 291 20.58 0.13 11.53
CA PRO A 291 20.97 -0.39 10.23
C PRO A 291 21.81 -1.66 10.36
N PHE A 292 21.87 -2.46 9.29
CA PHE A 292 22.47 -3.81 9.33
C PHE A 292 23.90 -3.85 9.88
N PHE A 293 24.75 -2.90 9.50
CA PHE A 293 26.16 -2.86 9.92
C PHE A 293 26.34 -2.51 11.40
N VAL A 294 25.38 -1.80 12.01
CA VAL A 294 25.36 -1.56 13.46
C VAL A 294 24.80 -2.78 14.16
N ASN A 295 23.73 -3.38 13.62
CA ASN A 295 23.14 -4.56 14.22
C ASN A 295 24.10 -5.77 14.26
N ALA A 296 25.13 -5.81 13.42
CA ALA A 296 26.18 -6.82 13.48
C ALA A 296 26.84 -6.96 14.88
N PHE A 297 26.82 -5.90 15.70
CA PHE A 297 27.31 -5.95 17.08
C PHE A 297 26.31 -6.54 18.08
N HIS A 298 25.01 -6.51 17.76
CA HIS A 298 23.93 -6.94 18.64
C HIS A 298 23.38 -8.33 18.28
N GLY A 299 23.47 -8.73 17.01
CA GLY A 299 23.01 -10.03 16.51
C GLY A 299 21.49 -10.24 16.62
N THR A 300 20.71 -9.15 16.60
CA THR A 300 19.24 -9.24 16.68
C THR A 300 18.62 -9.54 15.31
N PRO A 301 17.38 -10.07 15.23
CA PRO A 301 16.70 -10.26 13.95
C PRO A 301 16.59 -8.96 13.14
N MET A 302 16.67 -9.05 11.81
CA MET A 302 16.53 -7.88 10.92
C MET A 302 15.56 -8.10 9.74
N PRO A 303 14.39 -8.71 9.95
CA PRO A 303 13.51 -9.08 8.85
C PRO A 303 13.08 -7.89 7.97
N THR A 304 12.99 -6.68 8.53
CA THR A 304 12.63 -5.49 7.75
C THR A 304 13.80 -4.97 6.93
N GLU A 305 15.01 -4.89 7.50
CA GLU A 305 16.20 -4.47 6.75
C GLU A 305 16.57 -5.48 5.66
N ASP A 306 16.48 -6.79 5.95
CA ASP A 306 16.75 -7.86 5.00
C ASP A 306 15.78 -7.80 3.82
N PHE A 307 14.48 -7.56 4.08
CA PHE A 307 13.49 -7.28 3.04
C PHE A 307 13.95 -6.17 2.09
N VAL A 308 14.31 -5.02 2.65
CA VAL A 308 14.66 -3.85 1.85
C VAL A 308 15.94 -4.08 1.06
N ARG A 309 16.91 -4.81 1.63
CA ARG A 309 18.15 -5.19 0.93
C ARG A 309 17.92 -6.19 -0.22
N ASN A 310 16.74 -6.80 -0.34
CA ASN A 310 16.47 -7.87 -1.32
C ASN A 310 15.33 -7.59 -2.28
N LEU A 311 14.39 -6.74 -1.90
CA LEU A 311 13.30 -6.26 -2.74
C LEU A 311 13.38 -4.76 -3.04
N GLY A 312 14.29 -4.04 -2.38
CA GLY A 312 14.32 -2.59 -2.37
C GLY A 312 13.31 -1.99 -1.41
N PRO A 313 13.41 -0.67 -1.14
CA PRO A 313 12.33 0.06 -0.48
C PRO A 313 11.08 -0.02 -1.34
N ARG A 314 9.95 -0.43 -0.75
CA ARG A 314 8.64 -0.53 -1.42
C ARG A 314 7.50 -0.85 -0.45
N MET A 315 6.28 -0.77 -0.97
CA MET A 315 5.11 -1.37 -0.34
C MET A 315 5.35 -2.87 -0.08
N HIS A 316 5.10 -3.30 1.14
CA HIS A 316 5.24 -4.69 1.60
C HIS A 316 3.89 -5.39 1.63
N HIS A 317 2.86 -4.75 2.17
CA HIS A 317 1.51 -5.30 2.20
C HIS A 317 0.41 -4.25 2.06
N ILE A 318 -0.77 -4.71 1.63
CA ILE A 318 -2.03 -3.97 1.68
C ILE A 318 -3.00 -4.76 2.54
N ALA A 319 -3.50 -4.13 3.60
CA ALA A 319 -4.39 -4.73 4.57
C ALA A 319 -5.84 -4.45 4.22
N HIS A 320 -6.70 -5.47 4.33
CA HIS A 320 -8.13 -5.38 4.12
C HIS A 320 -8.86 -5.56 5.44
N GLU A 321 -9.79 -4.65 5.72
CA GLU A 321 -10.64 -4.72 6.90
C GLU A 321 -11.64 -5.85 6.75
N VAL A 322 -11.71 -6.72 7.75
CA VAL A 322 -12.76 -7.70 7.95
C VAL A 322 -13.73 -7.13 8.98
N LYS A 323 -15.03 -7.21 8.67
CA LYS A 323 -16.10 -6.78 9.54
C LYS A 323 -16.03 -7.46 10.90
N ASP A 324 -16.05 -6.68 11.97
CA ASP A 324 -16.13 -7.17 13.34
C ASP A 324 -17.38 -8.03 13.54
N GLY A 325 -17.19 -9.21 14.13
CA GLY A 325 -18.27 -10.04 14.63
C GLY A 325 -18.02 -11.52 14.53
N ASP A 326 -19.02 -12.29 14.98
CA ASP A 326 -18.99 -13.74 14.92
C ASP A 326 -19.74 -14.23 13.67
N HIS A 327 -19.06 -15.07 12.91
CA HIS A 327 -19.65 -15.76 11.78
C HIS A 327 -20.64 -16.85 12.26
N THR A 328 -21.61 -17.20 11.43
CA THR A 328 -22.62 -18.23 11.75
C THR A 328 -22.04 -19.62 12.04
N SER A 329 -20.79 -19.86 11.65
CA SER A 329 -20.02 -21.07 11.98
C SER A 329 -19.51 -21.10 13.43
N GLY A 330 -19.66 -20.02 14.20
CA GLY A 330 -19.19 -19.87 15.58
C GLY A 330 -17.73 -19.42 15.72
N MET A 331 -17.11 -18.98 14.63
CA MET A 331 -15.75 -18.40 14.60
C MET A 331 -15.82 -16.89 14.39
N LYS A 332 -14.75 -16.15 14.66
CA LYS A 332 -14.65 -14.75 14.21
C LYS A 332 -14.66 -14.68 12.69
N ASN A 333 -15.14 -13.56 12.14
CA ASN A 333 -15.26 -13.38 10.70
C ASN A 333 -13.91 -13.53 9.99
N VAL A 334 -12.81 -13.00 10.55
CA VAL A 334 -11.47 -13.15 9.98
C VAL A 334 -11.01 -14.61 9.95
N ASP A 335 -11.31 -15.38 10.99
CA ASP A 335 -10.92 -16.79 11.03
C ASP A 335 -11.69 -17.59 9.98
N TYR A 336 -12.98 -17.30 9.80
CA TYR A 336 -13.81 -17.93 8.76
C TYR A 336 -13.27 -17.61 7.37
N VAL A 337 -13.09 -16.32 7.04
CA VAL A 337 -12.55 -15.86 5.75
C VAL A 337 -11.23 -16.55 5.44
N VAL A 338 -10.28 -16.53 6.38
CA VAL A 338 -8.93 -17.09 6.20
C VAL A 338 -8.96 -18.60 6.04
N THR A 339 -9.78 -19.30 6.83
CA THR A 339 -9.90 -20.77 6.74
C THR A 339 -10.48 -21.17 5.39
N THR A 340 -11.54 -20.51 4.94
CA THR A 340 -12.17 -20.77 3.65
C THR A 340 -11.24 -20.42 2.47
N MET A 341 -10.44 -19.36 2.57
CA MET A 341 -9.42 -19.06 1.55
C MET A 341 -8.28 -20.07 1.52
N LYS A 342 -7.85 -20.59 2.68
CA LYS A 342 -6.86 -21.68 2.76
C LYS A 342 -7.35 -22.94 2.06
N GLU A 343 -8.64 -23.27 2.20
CA GLU A 343 -9.26 -24.40 1.49
C GLU A 343 -9.29 -24.22 -0.04
N GLN A 344 -9.30 -22.97 -0.52
CA GLN A 344 -9.13 -22.62 -1.94
C GLN A 344 -7.66 -22.55 -2.39
N GLY A 345 -6.72 -22.92 -1.51
CA GLY A 345 -5.30 -22.99 -1.83
C GLY A 345 -4.53 -21.68 -1.67
N ILE A 346 -5.11 -20.64 -1.06
CA ILE A 346 -4.37 -19.42 -0.72
C ILE A 346 -3.44 -19.69 0.46
N PRO A 347 -2.12 -19.54 0.30
CA PRO A 347 -1.19 -19.78 1.39
C PRO A 347 -1.08 -18.54 2.29
N PHE A 348 -0.90 -18.78 3.59
CA PHE A 348 -0.70 -17.74 4.61
C PHE A 348 0.60 -18.00 5.38
N LEU A 349 1.18 -16.93 5.93
CA LEU A 349 2.48 -16.98 6.61
C LEU A 349 2.42 -17.62 8.00
N ALA A 350 1.25 -17.58 8.65
CA ALA A 350 1.08 -18.04 10.02
C ALA A 350 -0.36 -18.49 10.32
N HIS A 351 -0.65 -18.67 11.60
CA HIS A 351 -2.00 -18.63 12.14
C HIS A 351 -2.45 -17.18 12.32
N VAL A 352 -3.76 -16.96 12.47
CA VAL A 352 -4.29 -15.65 12.83
C VAL A 352 -3.78 -15.29 14.22
N VAL A 353 -3.20 -14.11 14.37
CA VAL A 353 -2.64 -13.61 15.63
C VAL A 353 -3.57 -12.57 16.26
N GLY A 354 -3.45 -12.39 17.57
CA GLY A 354 -4.33 -11.52 18.35
C GLY A 354 -5.60 -12.24 18.79
N GLU A 355 -6.39 -11.55 19.61
CA GLU A 355 -7.61 -12.10 20.20
C GLU A 355 -8.76 -11.12 19.99
N CYS A 356 -9.99 -11.63 20.02
CA CYS A 356 -11.19 -10.81 20.00
C CYS A 356 -12.15 -11.36 21.06
N THR A 357 -11.85 -11.05 22.32
CA THR A 357 -12.62 -11.51 23.50
C THR A 357 -13.78 -10.55 23.77
N ASP A 358 -13.91 -10.00 24.99
CA ASP A 358 -14.94 -9.02 25.37
C ASP A 358 -14.38 -7.58 25.48
N SER A 359 -13.08 -7.39 25.18
CA SER A 359 -12.40 -6.10 25.24
C SER A 359 -11.90 -5.67 23.86
N PRO A 360 -11.73 -4.34 23.62
CA PRO A 360 -11.16 -3.84 22.36
C PRO A 360 -9.78 -4.44 22.10
N ASP A 361 -9.62 -5.08 20.94
CA ASP A 361 -8.40 -5.73 20.46
C ASP A 361 -8.51 -5.93 18.95
N LEU A 362 -7.58 -6.67 18.34
CA LEU A 362 -7.59 -6.93 16.91
C LEU A 362 -6.98 -8.29 16.55
N LYS A 363 -7.54 -8.90 15.50
CA LYS A 363 -7.04 -10.13 14.89
C LYS A 363 -6.47 -9.86 13.51
N GLN A 364 -5.30 -10.45 13.23
CA GLN A 364 -4.54 -10.18 12.01
C GLN A 364 -3.89 -11.41 11.42
N ILE A 365 -3.71 -11.41 10.11
CA ILE A 365 -2.88 -12.41 9.42
C ILE A 365 -2.38 -11.91 8.07
N PHE A 366 -1.18 -12.33 7.69
CA PHE A 366 -0.61 -12.13 6.36
C PHE A 366 -0.79 -13.36 5.46
N SER A 367 -1.24 -13.15 4.23
CA SER A 367 -1.04 -14.10 3.14
C SER A 367 0.45 -14.26 2.83
N LYS A 368 0.83 -15.30 2.09
CA LYS A 368 2.12 -15.25 1.40
C LYS A 368 2.11 -14.13 0.35
N ARG A 369 3.31 -13.74 -0.06
CA ARG A 369 3.51 -12.78 -1.13
C ARG A 369 2.88 -13.29 -2.43
N SER A 370 2.10 -12.44 -3.09
CA SER A 370 1.56 -12.69 -4.43
C SER A 370 2.70 -12.92 -5.42
N LYS A 371 2.60 -13.97 -6.23
CA LYS A 371 3.57 -14.25 -7.30
C LYS A 371 3.45 -13.27 -8.49
N TYR A 372 2.39 -12.46 -8.51
CA TYR A 372 2.11 -11.52 -9.60
C TYR A 372 2.47 -10.08 -9.24
N SER A 373 2.09 -9.62 -8.05
CA SER A 373 2.32 -8.24 -7.60
C SER A 373 3.49 -8.08 -6.62
N MET A 374 4.00 -9.18 -6.08
CA MET A 374 4.99 -9.19 -4.98
C MET A 374 4.48 -8.55 -3.69
N LEU A 375 3.17 -8.34 -3.54
CA LEU A 375 2.54 -7.80 -2.33
C LEU A 375 1.98 -8.92 -1.44
N ILE A 376 2.01 -8.70 -0.13
CA ILE A 376 1.22 -9.48 0.83
C ILE A 376 -0.16 -8.84 0.98
N THR A 377 -1.20 -9.67 1.08
CA THR A 377 -2.51 -9.24 1.55
C THR A 377 -2.63 -9.54 3.04
N GLU A 378 -2.93 -8.51 3.83
CA GLU A 378 -3.26 -8.67 5.24
C GLU A 378 -4.78 -8.65 5.43
N TYR A 379 -5.29 -9.41 6.40
CA TYR A 379 -6.65 -9.27 6.90
C TYR A 379 -6.62 -8.77 8.34
N VAL A 380 -7.44 -7.78 8.65
CA VAL A 380 -7.54 -7.16 9.98
C VAL A 380 -9.00 -7.11 10.42
N GLU A 381 -9.32 -7.72 11.54
CA GLU A 381 -10.60 -7.52 12.23
C GLU A 381 -10.33 -6.69 13.49
N ARG A 382 -10.89 -5.47 13.53
CA ARG A 382 -10.80 -4.56 14.69
C ARG A 382 -12.02 -4.79 15.58
N CYS A 383 -11.81 -5.41 16.73
CA CYS A 383 -12.90 -5.90 17.57
C CYS A 383 -13.29 -4.88 18.65
N HIS A 384 -14.59 -4.78 18.93
CA HIS A 384 -15.16 -3.96 20.00
C HIS A 384 -14.70 -2.50 19.96
N HIS A 385 -14.70 -1.88 18.77
CA HIS A 385 -14.29 -0.49 18.57
C HIS A 385 -12.85 -0.21 19.02
N PHE A 386 -11.91 -1.10 18.67
CA PHE A 386 -10.50 -0.86 18.92
C PHE A 386 -10.01 0.43 18.24
N ASP A 387 -9.75 1.46 19.05
CA ASP A 387 -9.32 2.80 18.61
C ASP A 387 -7.82 2.89 18.26
N GLY A 388 -7.04 1.87 18.63
CA GLY A 388 -5.62 1.78 18.31
C GLY A 388 -5.38 1.38 16.85
N PHE A 389 -4.09 1.27 16.48
CA PHE A 389 -3.74 0.78 15.15
C PHE A 389 -3.30 -0.69 15.15
N PHE A 390 -2.39 -1.05 16.04
CA PHE A 390 -1.86 -2.41 16.22
C PHE A 390 -1.62 -2.72 17.70
N THR A 391 -1.47 -4.01 18.04
CA THR A 391 -0.81 -4.43 19.28
C THR A 391 0.65 -4.79 18.99
N LYS A 392 1.57 -4.48 19.92
CA LYS A 392 2.99 -4.78 19.74
C LYS A 392 3.26 -6.27 19.53
N ASN A 393 2.49 -7.13 20.21
CA ASN A 393 2.61 -8.58 20.10
C ASN A 393 2.23 -9.07 18.70
N ASN A 394 1.12 -8.56 18.14
CA ASN A 394 0.72 -8.91 16.77
C ASN A 394 1.78 -8.47 15.77
N VAL A 395 2.29 -7.23 15.86
CA VAL A 395 3.33 -6.73 14.95
C VAL A 395 4.60 -7.56 15.04
N ALA A 396 5.04 -7.93 16.25
CA ALA A 396 6.22 -8.78 16.43
C ALA A 396 6.03 -10.15 15.77
N ALA A 397 4.90 -10.81 16.01
CA ALA A 397 4.60 -12.13 15.46
C ALA A 397 4.50 -12.12 13.92
N LEU A 398 3.80 -11.12 13.35
CA LEU A 398 3.66 -10.95 11.90
C LEU A 398 5.01 -10.62 11.22
N THR A 399 5.83 -9.79 11.87
CA THR A 399 7.17 -9.42 11.38
C THR A 399 8.10 -10.64 11.37
N GLU A 400 8.05 -11.48 12.40
CA GLU A 400 8.80 -12.73 12.46
C GLU A 400 8.36 -13.71 11.36
N ALA A 401 7.05 -13.89 11.18
CA ALA A 401 6.49 -14.80 10.19
C ALA A 401 6.86 -14.38 8.76
N ALA A 402 6.78 -13.09 8.46
CA ALA A 402 7.27 -12.54 7.19
C ALA A 402 8.78 -12.81 7.03
N GLY A 403 9.60 -12.44 8.02
CA GLY A 403 11.05 -12.65 7.94
C GLY A 403 11.46 -14.10 7.61
N LYS A 404 10.75 -15.09 8.17
CA LYS A 404 11.00 -16.51 7.91
C LYS A 404 10.60 -16.95 6.51
N ASP A 405 9.41 -16.58 6.02
CA ASP A 405 8.94 -17.00 4.69
C ASP A 405 9.74 -16.35 3.56
N GLU A 406 10.15 -15.10 3.77
CA GLU A 406 10.90 -14.37 2.77
C GLU A 406 12.30 -14.97 2.56
N ASN A 407 12.78 -15.82 3.49
CA ASN A 407 13.98 -16.66 3.41
C ASN A 407 15.19 -15.97 2.78
N ILE A 408 15.31 -14.68 3.10
CA ILE A 408 16.14 -13.72 2.38
C ILE A 408 17.63 -14.01 2.56
N SER A 409 18.00 -14.70 3.64
CA SER A 409 19.36 -15.17 3.91
C SER A 409 19.91 -16.13 2.85
N GLU A 410 19.06 -16.76 2.03
CA GLU A 410 19.50 -17.68 0.97
C GLU A 410 19.79 -16.98 -0.37
N HIS A 411 19.37 -15.72 -0.56
CA HIS A 411 19.45 -15.03 -1.84
C HIS A 411 20.67 -14.12 -2.00
N GLY A 412 21.49 -13.95 -0.95
CA GLY A 412 22.55 -12.95 -0.89
C GLY A 412 21.97 -11.54 -0.87
N HIS A 413 22.60 -10.59 -0.20
CA HIS A 413 22.10 -9.21 -0.18
C HIS A 413 22.78 -8.35 -1.25
N VAL A 414 22.13 -7.28 -1.74
CA VAL A 414 22.69 -6.37 -2.78
C VAL A 414 24.09 -5.83 -2.46
N PHE A 415 24.41 -5.75 -1.17
CA PHE A 415 25.66 -5.19 -0.68
C PHE A 415 26.55 -6.23 0.02
N ASP A 416 26.32 -7.52 -0.22
CA ASP A 416 27.22 -8.60 0.23
C ASP A 416 28.37 -8.86 -0.76
#